data_AF-A0A9P0KVW1-F1
#
_entry.id   AF-A0A9P0KVW1-F1
#
_cell.length_a   1.000
_cell.length_b   1.000
_cell.length_c   1.000
_cell.angle_alpha   90.00
_cell.angle_beta   90.00
_cell.angle_gamma   90.00
#
_symmetry.space_group_name_H-M   'P 1'
#
loop_
_entity.id
_entity.type
_entity.pdbx_description
1 polymer ?
#
loop_
_entity_poly.entity_id
_entity_poly.type
_entity_poly.pdbx_seq_one_letter_code
_entity_poly.pdbx_strand_id
1 'polypeptide(L)'
;MPSANILAKQEQTPIFPYVEPPKEGLKLIEFINTNLLTMVYMPLFAPTYSTYLWAKYVDRVNLPAWRDFMEICSENESFQRSGVQCQQFINEVPSSLMTIYTSIMHAKSETRKYGQKTTILTYDVSLYMKCRDIIAKLMLPDVFVRLGGFHMLVSFLGAIGIIMGGSGLESMWELAYARESIKKMMDGHDYSRAVRAHILTFTALGIVICDSIEEKCEIKGVIASLMHVWQKNPFKLGDSDSDKDLKKTSDLFYTKMKQLKNNGPTVVGALH
;
A
#
# COMPACT_ATOMS: atom_id res chain seq x y z
N MET A 1 14.79 17.58 13.64
CA MET A 1 15.44 16.46 14.35
C MET A 1 16.91 16.78 14.57
N PRO A 2 17.51 16.39 15.70
CA PRO A 2 18.96 16.49 15.89
C PRO A 2 19.70 15.68 14.81
N SER A 3 20.90 16.11 14.44
CA SER A 3 21.72 15.38 13.45
C SER A 3 22.24 14.07 14.04
N ALA A 4 22.60 13.11 13.18
CA ALA A 4 23.20 11.84 13.61
C ALA A 4 24.43 12.07 14.51
N ASN A 5 25.26 13.08 14.20
CA ASN A 5 26.43 13.44 14.99
C ASN A 5 26.11 13.96 16.39
N ILE A 6 24.94 14.58 16.59
CA ILE A 6 24.48 15.04 17.90
C ILE A 6 23.95 13.86 18.70
N LEU A 7 23.13 13.02 18.06
CA LEU A 7 22.57 11.82 18.68
C LEU A 7 23.65 10.79 19.05
N ALA A 8 24.71 10.66 18.26
CA ALA A 8 25.82 9.74 18.53
C ALA A 8 26.66 10.13 19.75
N LYS A 9 26.58 11.40 20.18
CA LYS A 9 27.22 11.92 21.40
C LYS A 9 26.36 11.75 22.65
N GLN A 10 25.11 11.32 22.51
CA GLN A 10 24.25 10.99 23.65
C GLN A 10 24.61 9.62 24.21
N GLU A 11 24.07 9.31 25.39
CA GLU A 11 24.19 7.99 26.01
C GLU A 11 23.74 6.90 25.03
N GLN A 12 24.55 5.85 24.91
CA GLN A 12 24.34 4.75 23.96
C GLN A 12 23.53 3.64 24.62
N THR A 13 22.77 2.92 23.81
CA THR A 13 22.01 1.76 24.29
C THR A 13 22.98 0.66 24.75
N PRO A 14 22.89 0.21 26.01
CA PRO A 14 23.71 -0.91 26.49
C PRO A 14 23.47 -2.17 25.66
N ILE A 15 24.53 -2.89 25.33
CA ILE A 15 24.44 -4.13 24.55
C ILE A 15 23.87 -5.24 25.44
N PHE A 16 22.81 -5.89 24.95
CA PHE A 16 22.29 -7.10 25.57
C PHE A 16 23.00 -8.33 24.99
N PRO A 17 23.60 -9.19 25.84
CA PRO A 17 24.25 -10.40 25.35
C PRO A 17 23.21 -11.32 24.71
N TYR A 18 23.53 -11.85 23.53
CA TYR A 18 22.70 -12.82 22.83
C TYR A 18 23.49 -14.12 22.66
N VAL A 19 22.96 -15.19 23.25
CA VAL A 19 23.44 -16.56 23.04
C VAL A 19 22.44 -17.26 22.15
N GLU A 20 22.86 -17.65 20.95
CA GLU A 20 22.00 -18.25 19.96
C GLU A 20 21.53 -19.64 20.40
N PRO A 21 20.21 -19.89 20.53
CA PRO A 21 19.70 -21.22 20.82
C PRO A 21 19.98 -22.17 19.65
N PRO A 22 20.19 -23.49 19.90
CA PRO A 22 20.53 -24.47 18.85
C PRO A 22 19.39 -24.80 17.88
N LYS A 23 18.24 -24.12 18.00
CA LYS A 23 17.05 -24.32 17.16
C LYS A 23 17.06 -23.33 16.00
N GLU A 24 16.52 -23.70 14.85
CA GLU A 24 16.28 -22.77 13.74
C GLU A 24 14.88 -22.17 13.87
N GLY A 25 14.79 -20.86 14.16
CA GLY A 25 13.53 -20.19 14.44
C GLY A 25 12.64 -20.06 13.20
N LEU A 26 13.23 -19.84 12.03
CA LEU A 26 12.47 -19.74 10.77
C LEU A 26 11.68 -21.01 10.45
N LYS A 27 12.18 -22.20 10.81
CA LYS A 27 11.47 -23.48 10.62
C LYS A 27 10.26 -23.63 11.53
N LEU A 28 10.14 -22.82 12.57
CA LEU A 28 9.02 -22.80 13.51
C LEU A 28 7.89 -21.86 13.05
N ILE A 29 8.10 -21.11 11.96
CA ILE A 29 7.10 -20.15 11.47
C ILE A 29 6.10 -20.89 10.58
N GLU A 30 4.85 -20.90 11.01
CA GLU A 30 3.75 -21.39 10.19
C GLU A 30 3.33 -20.33 9.17
N PHE A 31 3.26 -20.74 7.90
CA PHE A 31 2.72 -19.90 6.84
C PHE A 31 1.21 -20.08 6.76
N ILE A 32 0.49 -18.97 6.78
CA ILE A 32 -0.95 -18.98 6.54
C ILE A 32 -1.17 -18.94 5.04
N ASN A 33 -1.95 -19.89 4.52
CA ASN A 33 -2.37 -19.87 3.13
C ASN A 33 -3.28 -18.65 2.91
N THR A 34 -2.84 -17.72 2.05
CA THR A 34 -3.57 -16.49 1.75
C THR A 34 -4.92 -16.75 1.08
N ASN A 35 -5.14 -17.91 0.46
CA ASN A 35 -6.44 -18.29 -0.10
C ASN A 35 -7.48 -18.59 1.01
N LEU A 36 -7.03 -18.87 2.24
CA LEU A 36 -7.89 -19.04 3.40
C LEU A 36 -8.22 -17.71 4.08
N LEU A 37 -7.50 -16.63 3.72
CA LEU A 37 -7.87 -15.29 4.13
C LEU A 37 -9.06 -14.88 3.28
N THR A 38 -10.27 -15.04 3.81
CA THR A 38 -11.40 -14.30 3.28
C THR A 38 -11.04 -12.82 3.38
N MET A 39 -10.95 -12.12 2.25
CA MET A 39 -11.02 -10.66 2.24
C MET A 39 -12.42 -10.28 2.72
N VAL A 40 -12.62 -10.29 4.04
CA VAL A 40 -13.89 -9.91 4.69
C VAL A 40 -14.27 -8.48 4.29
N TYR A 41 -13.26 -7.67 3.96
CA TYR A 41 -13.40 -6.33 3.42
C TYR A 41 -12.65 -6.26 2.09
N MET A 42 -13.37 -6.47 0.99
CA MET A 42 -12.92 -5.85 -0.26
C MET A 42 -12.98 -4.34 0.00
N PRO A 43 -11.87 -3.58 -0.12
CA PRO A 43 -11.93 -2.15 0.12
C PRO A 43 -13.00 -1.60 -0.82
N LEU A 44 -14.05 -1.04 -0.21
CA LEU A 44 -15.09 -0.35 -0.94
C LEU A 44 -14.33 0.79 -1.64
N PHE A 45 -14.18 0.71 -2.97
CA PHE A 45 -14.01 1.88 -3.83
C PHE A 45 -14.93 2.98 -3.30
N ALA A 46 -14.38 3.98 -2.60
CA ALA A 46 -15.23 5.03 -2.09
C ALA A 46 -15.93 5.69 -3.30
N PRO A 47 -17.19 6.13 -3.19
CA PRO A 47 -17.91 6.74 -4.31
C PRO A 47 -17.17 7.91 -4.99
N THR A 48 -16.23 8.55 -4.30
CA THR A 48 -15.33 9.56 -4.87
C THR A 48 -14.40 9.00 -5.96
N TYR A 49 -14.02 7.72 -5.89
CA TYR A 49 -13.13 7.03 -6.82
C TYR A 49 -13.84 6.80 -8.16
N SER A 50 -15.06 6.26 -8.14
CA SER A 50 -15.87 6.08 -9.34
C SER A 50 -16.21 7.42 -9.98
N THR A 51 -16.50 8.43 -9.17
CA THR A 51 -16.77 9.80 -9.65
C THR A 51 -15.56 10.39 -10.38
N TYR A 52 -14.35 10.20 -9.86
CA TYR A 52 -13.12 10.57 -10.56
C TYR A 52 -12.99 9.87 -11.92
N LEU A 53 -13.25 8.56 -11.99
CA LEU A 53 -13.16 7.79 -13.24
C LEU A 53 -14.20 8.26 -14.27
N TRP A 54 -15.44 8.48 -13.84
CA TRP A 54 -16.49 9.03 -14.68
C TRP A 54 -16.13 10.45 -15.17
N ALA A 55 -15.58 11.29 -14.31
CA ALA A 55 -15.15 12.63 -14.68
C ALA A 55 -13.98 12.61 -15.70
N LYS A 56 -13.05 11.64 -15.57
CA LYS A 56 -12.02 11.39 -16.60
C LYS A 56 -12.61 10.87 -17.90
N TYR A 57 -13.64 10.02 -17.86
CA TYR A 57 -14.32 9.53 -19.05
C TYR A 57 -15.11 10.62 -19.79
N VAL A 58 -15.81 11.50 -19.06
CA VAL A 58 -16.59 12.61 -19.64
C VAL A 58 -15.72 13.75 -20.18
N ASP A 59 -14.44 13.74 -19.82
CA ASP A 59 -13.42 14.73 -20.17
C ASP A 59 -13.81 16.18 -19.84
N ARG A 60 -13.55 16.57 -18.60
CA ARG A 60 -13.47 17.97 -18.19
C ARG A 60 -12.00 18.37 -18.14
N VAL A 61 -11.67 19.36 -18.96
CA VAL A 61 -10.31 19.88 -19.25
C VAL A 61 -9.50 20.28 -17.99
N ASN A 62 -10.11 20.38 -16.81
CA ASN A 62 -9.46 20.85 -15.56
C ASN A 62 -9.52 19.87 -14.38
N LEU A 63 -9.72 18.56 -14.59
CA LEU A 63 -9.66 17.61 -13.47
C LEU A 63 -8.19 17.28 -13.12
N PRO A 64 -7.74 17.46 -11.87
CA PRO A 64 -6.35 17.17 -11.49
C PRO A 64 -5.98 15.69 -11.68
N ALA A 65 -4.70 15.38 -11.49
CA ALA A 65 -4.26 13.99 -11.42
C ALA A 65 -4.88 13.30 -10.20
N TRP A 66 -4.91 11.97 -10.22
CA TRP A 66 -5.42 11.15 -9.11
C TRP A 66 -4.88 11.59 -7.75
N ARG A 67 -3.58 11.89 -7.67
CA ARG A 67 -2.94 12.33 -6.42
C ARG A 67 -3.57 13.60 -5.87
N ASP A 68 -3.59 14.67 -6.66
CA ASP A 68 -4.07 15.97 -6.17
C ASP A 68 -5.59 15.94 -5.97
N PHE A 69 -6.33 15.16 -6.77
CA PHE A 69 -7.75 14.90 -6.53
C PHE A 69 -7.99 14.28 -5.14
N MET A 70 -7.22 13.24 -4.80
CA MET A 70 -7.34 12.58 -3.50
C MET A 70 -6.89 13.46 -2.34
N GLU A 71 -5.86 14.29 -2.55
CA GLU A 71 -5.41 15.28 -1.57
C GLU A 71 -6.55 16.25 -1.22
N ILE A 72 -7.20 16.83 -2.24
CA ILE A 72 -8.36 17.73 -2.08
C ILE A 72 -9.53 17.05 -1.34
N CYS A 73 -9.84 15.79 -1.69
CA CYS A 73 -10.90 15.04 -1.03
C CYS A 73 -10.57 14.68 0.44
N SER A 74 -9.29 14.68 0.83
CA SER A 74 -8.83 14.28 2.16
C SER A 74 -8.44 15.43 3.10
N GLU A 75 -8.40 16.67 2.60
CA GLU A 75 -7.83 17.86 3.26
C GLU A 75 -8.30 18.10 4.71
N ASN A 76 -9.53 17.70 5.07
CA ASN A 76 -10.12 17.91 6.40
C ASN A 76 -10.48 16.61 7.12
N GLU A 77 -9.96 15.47 6.66
CA GLU A 77 -10.17 14.20 7.36
C GLU A 77 -9.56 14.26 8.76
N SER A 78 -10.30 13.77 9.76
CA SER A 78 -9.78 13.74 11.13
C SER A 78 -8.58 12.79 11.19
N PHE A 79 -7.43 13.29 11.65
CA PHE A 79 -6.23 12.48 11.81
C PHE A 79 -5.73 12.53 13.25
N GLN A 80 -5.03 11.48 13.66
CA GLN A 80 -4.28 11.46 14.91
C GLN A 80 -2.84 11.88 14.63
N ARG A 81 -2.28 12.75 15.49
CA ARG A 81 -0.87 13.11 15.41
C ARG A 81 -0.04 12.07 16.16
N SER A 82 0.94 11.50 15.47
CA SER A 82 1.95 10.65 16.10
C SER A 82 3.20 11.48 16.42
N GLY A 83 3.82 11.21 17.56
CA GLY A 83 5.15 11.72 17.89
C GLY A 83 6.22 10.83 17.26
N VAL A 84 7.22 11.45 16.64
CA VAL A 84 8.41 10.74 16.13
C VAL A 84 9.60 11.13 16.99
N GLN A 85 10.22 10.14 17.64
CA GLN A 85 11.40 10.33 18.46
C GLN A 85 12.54 9.46 17.97
N CYS A 86 13.72 10.06 17.82
CA CYS A 86 14.94 9.32 17.56
C CYS A 86 15.37 8.59 18.84
N GLN A 87 15.66 7.30 18.70
CA GLN A 87 16.20 6.48 19.79
C GLN A 87 17.72 6.60 19.87
N GLN A 88 18.28 6.19 21.01
CA GLN A 88 19.71 6.12 21.23
C GLN A 88 20.39 5.14 20.26
N PHE A 89 21.66 5.41 19.91
CA PHE A 89 22.42 4.53 19.05
C PHE A 89 22.86 3.25 19.77
N ILE A 90 22.82 2.14 19.04
CA ILE A 90 23.52 0.91 19.40
C ILE A 90 24.87 0.95 18.67
N ASN A 91 25.97 1.05 19.40
CA ASN A 91 27.30 1.16 18.84
C ASN A 91 27.92 -0.22 18.56
N GLU A 92 27.28 -0.96 17.66
CA GLU A 92 27.69 -2.29 17.23
C GLU A 92 27.36 -2.50 15.75
N VAL A 93 27.92 -3.56 15.15
CA VAL A 93 27.67 -3.89 13.75
C VAL A 93 26.16 -4.17 13.53
N PRO A 94 25.44 -3.44 12.65
CA PRO A 94 23.98 -3.55 12.51
C PRO A 94 23.48 -4.97 12.20
N SER A 95 24.27 -5.72 11.42
CA SER A 95 23.92 -7.07 10.97
C SER A 95 24.23 -8.17 11.99
N SER A 96 24.83 -7.84 13.14
CA SER A 96 25.13 -8.81 14.19
C SER A 96 23.85 -9.24 14.92
N LEU A 97 23.76 -10.52 15.31
CA LEU A 97 22.60 -11.02 16.06
C LEU A 97 22.46 -10.32 17.42
N MET A 98 23.58 -9.94 18.05
CA MET A 98 23.58 -9.18 19.31
C MET A 98 22.96 -7.79 19.13
N THR A 99 23.27 -7.09 18.04
CA THR A 99 22.69 -5.78 17.73
C THR A 99 21.19 -5.87 17.50
N ILE A 100 20.76 -6.87 16.73
CA ILE A 100 19.35 -7.10 16.44
C ILE A 100 18.61 -7.44 17.74
N TYR A 101 19.15 -8.37 18.54
CA TYR A 101 18.58 -8.72 19.85
C TYR A 101 18.50 -7.52 20.79
N THR A 102 19.57 -6.74 20.89
CA THR A 102 19.63 -5.49 21.67
C THR A 102 18.53 -4.53 21.24
N SER A 103 18.35 -4.33 19.93
CA SER A 103 17.29 -3.45 19.41
C SER A 103 15.88 -3.94 19.75
N ILE A 104 15.63 -5.27 19.73
CA ILE A 104 14.35 -5.86 20.13
C ILE A 104 14.08 -5.59 21.61
N MET A 105 15.06 -5.88 22.48
CA MET A 105 14.90 -5.75 23.92
C MET A 105 14.75 -4.29 24.35
N HIS A 106 15.52 -3.39 23.73
CA HIS A 106 15.40 -1.95 23.95
C HIS A 106 14.02 -1.43 23.52
N ALA A 107 13.56 -1.74 22.31
CA ALA A 107 12.25 -1.32 21.84
C ALA A 107 11.12 -1.87 22.73
N LYS A 108 11.24 -3.11 23.20
CA LYS A 108 10.28 -3.72 24.14
C LYS A 108 10.28 -3.04 25.52
N SER A 109 11.44 -2.57 25.98
CA SER A 109 11.54 -1.75 27.19
C SER A 109 10.83 -0.41 27.01
N GLU A 110 11.06 0.26 25.88
CA GLU A 110 10.42 1.55 25.56
C GLU A 110 8.90 1.44 25.45
N THR A 111 8.37 0.45 24.71
CA THR A 111 6.92 0.26 24.59
C THR A 111 6.25 0.03 25.94
N ARG A 112 6.89 -0.73 26.83
CA ARG A 112 6.43 -0.94 28.21
C ARG A 112 6.38 0.36 29.01
N LYS A 113 7.37 1.25 28.87
CA LYS A 113 7.36 2.56 29.56
C LYS A 113 6.15 3.41 29.18
N TYR A 114 5.65 3.27 27.95
CA TYR A 114 4.45 3.96 27.46
C TYR A 114 3.16 3.14 27.66
N GLY A 115 3.19 2.04 28.41
CA GLY A 115 2.01 1.20 28.67
C GLY A 115 1.50 0.43 27.44
N GLN A 116 2.28 0.34 26.37
CA GLN A 116 1.92 -0.41 25.17
C GLN A 116 2.17 -1.90 25.39
N LYS A 117 1.17 -2.73 25.07
CA LYS A 117 1.24 -4.19 25.22
C LYS A 117 2.00 -4.88 24.10
N THR A 118 2.13 -4.22 22.96
CA THR A 118 2.64 -4.80 21.71
C THR A 118 3.77 -3.95 21.16
N THR A 119 4.89 -4.58 20.84
CA THR A 119 6.05 -3.93 20.22
C THR A 119 6.07 -4.24 18.73
N ILE A 120 5.96 -3.20 17.89
CA ILE A 120 6.06 -3.36 16.44
C ILE A 120 7.44 -2.91 15.99
N LEU A 121 8.17 -3.80 15.32
CA LEU A 121 9.50 -3.54 14.77
C LEU A 121 9.48 -3.59 13.25
N THR A 122 10.29 -2.75 12.62
CA THR A 122 10.44 -2.73 11.17
C THR A 122 11.91 -2.81 10.80
N TYR A 123 12.27 -3.71 9.89
CA TYR A 123 13.65 -3.89 9.42
C TYR A 123 13.70 -4.01 7.90
N ASP A 124 14.87 -3.75 7.31
CA ASP A 124 15.13 -4.17 5.93
C ASP A 124 15.00 -5.70 5.77
N VAL A 125 14.94 -6.18 4.53
CA VAL A 125 14.70 -7.61 4.24
C VAL A 125 15.71 -8.53 4.95
N SER A 126 17.00 -8.16 4.96
CA SER A 126 18.06 -9.01 5.51
C SER A 126 18.00 -9.11 7.04
N LEU A 127 17.74 -7.97 7.70
CA LEU A 127 17.61 -7.88 9.14
C LEU A 127 16.25 -8.42 9.62
N TYR A 128 15.20 -8.27 8.81
CA TYR A 128 13.88 -8.85 9.06
C TYR A 128 13.96 -10.35 9.25
N MET A 129 14.67 -11.07 8.35
CA MET A 129 14.81 -12.52 8.44
C MET A 129 15.50 -12.95 9.73
N LYS A 130 16.59 -12.28 10.11
CA LYS A 130 17.31 -12.53 11.37
C LYS A 130 16.45 -12.19 12.59
N CYS A 131 15.71 -11.09 12.55
CA CYS A 131 14.81 -10.69 13.64
C CYS A 131 13.65 -11.69 13.81
N ARG A 132 13.04 -12.15 12.71
CA ARG A 132 12.02 -13.21 12.73
C ARG A 132 12.54 -14.49 13.36
N ASP A 133 13.75 -14.88 12.99
CA ASP A 133 14.42 -16.05 13.53
C ASP A 133 14.63 -15.93 15.05
N ILE A 134 15.16 -14.80 15.54
CA ILE A 134 15.33 -14.52 16.97
C ILE A 134 13.99 -14.56 17.72
N ILE A 135 12.96 -13.88 17.21
CA ILE A 135 11.62 -13.82 17.83
C ILE A 135 11.01 -15.22 17.96
N ALA A 136 11.15 -16.05 16.93
CA ALA A 136 10.66 -17.42 16.94
C ALA A 136 11.43 -18.31 17.93
N LYS A 137 12.78 -18.21 17.96
CA LYS A 137 13.62 -18.97 18.91
C LYS A 137 13.34 -18.63 20.37
N LEU A 138 13.16 -17.35 20.66
CA LEU A 138 12.97 -16.85 22.02
C LEU A 138 11.49 -16.80 22.46
N MET A 139 10.56 -17.17 21.57
CA MET A 139 9.12 -17.11 21.81
C MET A 139 8.69 -15.75 22.40
N LEU A 140 8.82 -14.69 21.60
CA LEU A 140 8.43 -13.32 22.00
C LEU A 140 7.04 -12.96 21.43
N PRO A 141 5.92 -13.37 22.05
CA PRO A 141 4.57 -13.22 21.48
C PRO A 141 4.07 -11.78 21.40
N ASP A 142 4.66 -10.87 22.17
CA ASP A 142 4.34 -9.44 22.22
C ASP A 142 5.17 -8.60 21.23
N VAL A 143 6.04 -9.23 20.45
CA VAL A 143 6.89 -8.56 19.44
C VAL A 143 6.45 -8.96 18.03
N PHE A 144 5.99 -7.99 17.26
CA PHE A 144 5.59 -8.16 15.87
C PHE A 144 6.59 -7.45 14.99
N VAL A 145 7.31 -8.22 14.16
CA VAL A 145 8.22 -7.65 13.19
C VAL A 145 7.59 -7.62 11.80
N ARG A 146 7.81 -6.52 11.09
CA ARG A 146 7.37 -6.26 9.72
C ARG A 146 8.56 -5.87 8.84
N LEU A 147 8.42 -6.08 7.54
CA LEU A 147 9.34 -5.48 6.57
C LEU A 147 9.25 -3.96 6.66
N GLY A 148 10.39 -3.29 6.47
CA GLY A 148 10.47 -1.84 6.39
C GLY A 148 9.52 -1.32 5.32
N GLY A 149 8.86 -0.18 5.58
CA GLY A 149 7.75 0.30 4.76
C GLY A 149 8.06 0.37 3.26
N PHE A 150 9.26 0.82 2.90
CA PHE A 150 9.68 0.86 1.50
C PHE A 150 9.86 -0.53 0.89
N HIS A 151 10.54 -1.45 1.59
CA HIS A 151 10.69 -2.83 1.13
C HIS A 151 9.35 -3.54 1.01
N MET A 152 8.42 -3.31 1.95
CA MET A 152 7.06 -3.84 1.87
C MET A 152 6.34 -3.35 0.61
N LEU A 153 6.43 -2.05 0.29
CA LEU A 153 5.82 -1.48 -0.92
C LEU A 153 6.46 -2.04 -2.21
N VAL A 154 7.78 -2.15 -2.27
CA VAL A 154 8.50 -2.74 -3.40
C VAL A 154 8.12 -4.21 -3.59
N SER A 155 8.11 -5.01 -2.51
CA SER A 155 7.67 -6.41 -2.56
C SER A 155 6.21 -6.55 -2.98
N PHE A 156 5.32 -5.63 -2.55
CA PHE A 156 3.92 -5.64 -2.96
C PHE A 156 3.76 -5.37 -4.46
N LEU A 157 4.47 -4.39 -5.00
CA LEU A 157 4.48 -4.12 -6.45
C LEU A 157 5.05 -5.30 -7.24
N GLY A 158 6.15 -5.89 -6.77
CA GLY A 158 6.72 -7.11 -7.36
C GLY A 158 5.74 -8.28 -7.36
N ALA A 159 4.98 -8.48 -6.27
CA ALA A 159 3.94 -9.50 -6.20
C ALA A 159 2.81 -9.26 -7.22
N ILE A 160 2.39 -8.00 -7.41
CA ILE A 160 1.42 -7.66 -8.47
C ILE A 160 2.00 -8.03 -9.84
N GLY A 161 3.27 -7.69 -10.11
CA GLY A 161 3.93 -8.04 -11.38
C GLY A 161 3.95 -9.55 -11.63
N ILE A 162 4.27 -10.37 -10.62
CA ILE A 162 4.23 -11.84 -10.71
C ILE A 162 2.81 -12.34 -10.99
N ILE A 163 1.82 -11.89 -10.22
CA ILE A 163 0.42 -12.34 -10.34
C ILE A 163 -0.18 -11.91 -11.68
N MET A 164 0.17 -10.72 -12.17
CA MET A 164 -0.34 -10.15 -13.41
C MET A 164 0.55 -10.47 -14.61
N GLY A 165 1.56 -11.31 -14.46
CA GLY A 165 2.40 -11.77 -15.57
C GLY A 165 1.55 -12.40 -16.67
N GLY A 166 1.76 -11.98 -17.93
CA GLY A 166 0.98 -12.46 -19.07
C GLY A 166 -0.45 -11.89 -19.20
N SER A 167 -0.89 -11.00 -18.30
CA SER A 167 -2.22 -10.37 -18.37
C SER A 167 -2.37 -9.29 -19.46
N GLY A 168 -1.30 -8.96 -20.17
CA GLY A 168 -1.22 -7.80 -21.06
C GLY A 168 -0.89 -6.48 -20.35
N LEU A 169 -0.69 -6.50 -19.03
CA LEU A 169 -0.26 -5.32 -18.25
C LEU A 169 1.03 -4.69 -18.79
N GLU A 170 2.01 -5.52 -19.14
CA GLU A 170 3.28 -5.08 -19.72
C GLU A 170 3.09 -4.40 -21.07
N SER A 171 2.28 -4.99 -21.96
CA SER A 171 1.97 -4.42 -23.28
C SER A 171 1.27 -3.06 -23.17
N MET A 172 0.40 -2.89 -22.18
CA MET A 172 -0.21 -1.58 -21.90
C MET A 172 0.83 -0.57 -21.40
N TRP A 173 1.79 -0.99 -20.57
CA TRP A 173 2.86 -0.11 -20.08
C TRP A 173 3.88 0.26 -21.17
N GLU A 174 4.07 -0.58 -22.19
CA GLU A 174 4.90 -0.29 -23.37
C GLU A 174 4.42 0.95 -24.14
N LEU A 175 3.15 1.36 -23.98
CA LEU A 175 2.62 2.59 -24.57
C LEU A 175 3.20 3.88 -23.94
N ALA A 176 3.73 3.80 -22.71
CA ALA A 176 4.19 4.97 -21.96
C ALA A 176 5.64 4.86 -21.45
N TYR A 177 6.21 3.64 -21.42
CA TYR A 177 7.53 3.38 -20.85
C TYR A 177 8.36 2.49 -21.78
N ALA A 178 9.68 2.68 -21.75
CA ALA A 178 10.61 1.82 -22.46
C ALA A 178 10.64 0.40 -21.85
N ARG A 179 10.77 -0.63 -22.70
CA ARG A 179 10.72 -2.05 -22.33
C ARG A 179 11.65 -2.43 -21.17
N GLU A 180 12.87 -1.92 -21.17
CA GLU A 180 13.86 -2.16 -20.10
C GLU A 180 13.42 -1.60 -18.73
N SER A 181 12.60 -0.55 -18.71
CA SER A 181 12.04 0.01 -17.48
C SER A 181 10.90 -0.85 -16.95
N ILE A 182 10.09 -1.42 -17.85
CA ILE A 182 8.92 -2.24 -17.49
C ILE A 182 9.33 -3.46 -16.69
N LYS A 183 10.40 -4.16 -17.06
CA LYS A 183 10.91 -5.30 -16.28
C LYS A 183 11.20 -4.91 -14.82
N LYS A 184 11.90 -3.79 -14.61
CA LYS A 184 12.18 -3.28 -13.26
C LYS A 184 10.92 -2.83 -12.52
N MET A 185 9.92 -2.33 -13.24
CA MET A 185 8.63 -1.94 -12.65
C MET A 185 7.82 -3.18 -12.23
N MET A 186 7.78 -4.22 -13.06
CA MET A 186 7.13 -5.51 -12.77
C MET A 186 7.77 -6.23 -11.60
N ASP A 187 9.10 -6.11 -11.44
CA ASP A 187 9.81 -6.64 -10.26
C ASP A 187 9.67 -5.74 -9.01
N GLY A 188 9.02 -4.58 -9.13
CA GLY A 188 8.88 -3.58 -8.06
C GLY A 188 10.14 -2.74 -7.80
N HIS A 189 11.26 -3.02 -8.47
CA HIS A 189 12.55 -2.34 -8.31
C HIS A 189 12.57 -0.89 -8.80
N ASP A 190 11.66 -0.49 -9.69
CA ASP A 190 11.45 0.91 -10.08
C ASP A 190 10.15 1.45 -9.48
N TYR A 191 10.16 1.66 -8.15
CA TYR A 191 9.00 2.02 -7.34
C TYR A 191 8.20 3.20 -7.91
N SER A 192 8.86 4.34 -8.18
CA SER A 192 8.16 5.56 -8.60
C SER A 192 7.47 5.40 -9.95
N ARG A 193 8.11 4.70 -10.90
CA ARG A 193 7.49 4.43 -12.20
C ARG A 193 6.40 3.38 -12.11
N ALA A 194 6.61 2.31 -11.33
CA ALA A 194 5.60 1.27 -11.11
C ALA A 194 4.31 1.84 -10.49
N VAL A 195 4.42 2.66 -9.45
CA VAL A 195 3.26 3.34 -8.84
C VAL A 195 2.53 4.21 -9.85
N ARG A 196 3.26 5.03 -10.62
CA ARG A 196 2.65 5.88 -11.65
C ARG A 196 1.94 5.04 -12.72
N ALA A 197 2.57 3.96 -13.18
CA ALA A 197 2.00 3.08 -14.20
C ALA A 197 0.74 2.37 -13.71
N HIS A 198 0.71 1.88 -12.47
CA HIS A 198 -0.51 1.33 -11.88
C HIS A 198 -1.64 2.36 -11.76
N ILE A 199 -1.36 3.61 -11.39
CA ILE A 199 -2.37 4.68 -11.34
C ILE A 199 -2.92 4.99 -12.74
N LEU A 200 -2.05 5.01 -13.77
CA LEU A 200 -2.45 5.20 -15.17
C LEU A 200 -3.30 4.02 -15.67
N THR A 201 -2.88 2.79 -15.39
CA THR A 201 -3.64 1.57 -15.69
C THR A 201 -5.01 1.60 -15.03
N PHE A 202 -5.07 1.92 -13.74
CA PHE A 202 -6.32 2.06 -13.00
C PHE A 202 -7.26 3.07 -13.67
N THR A 203 -6.73 4.24 -14.04
CA THR A 203 -7.50 5.29 -14.71
C THR A 203 -7.98 4.85 -16.10
N ALA A 204 -7.09 4.28 -16.92
CA ALA A 204 -7.40 3.83 -18.28
C ALA A 204 -8.46 2.73 -18.29
N LEU A 205 -8.31 1.70 -17.45
CA LEU A 205 -9.31 0.65 -17.28
C LEU A 205 -10.64 1.22 -16.79
N GLY A 206 -10.60 2.15 -15.84
CA GLY A 206 -11.79 2.83 -15.36
C GLY A 206 -12.55 3.57 -16.46
N ILE A 207 -11.86 4.29 -17.34
CA ILE A 207 -12.45 4.95 -18.51
C ILE A 207 -13.11 3.93 -19.45
N VAL A 208 -12.43 2.82 -19.75
CA VAL A 208 -12.97 1.75 -20.60
C VAL A 208 -14.22 1.12 -19.98
N ILE A 209 -14.21 0.91 -18.65
CA ILE A 209 -15.38 0.40 -17.93
C ILE A 209 -16.53 1.40 -18.01
N CYS A 210 -16.29 2.69 -17.76
CA CYS A 210 -17.30 3.75 -17.89
C CYS A 210 -17.90 3.80 -19.31
N ASP A 211 -17.09 3.64 -20.36
CA ASP A 211 -17.57 3.61 -21.74
C ASP A 211 -18.39 2.35 -22.06
N SER A 212 -18.17 1.25 -21.34
CA SER A 212 -18.90 -0.01 -21.53
C SER A 212 -20.26 -0.09 -20.82
N ILE A 213 -20.66 0.96 -20.11
CA ILE A 213 -21.91 1.05 -19.36
C ILE A 213 -23.01 1.66 -20.25
N GLU A 214 -24.19 1.05 -20.29
CA GLU A 214 -25.27 1.46 -21.19
C GLU A 214 -25.81 2.85 -20.85
N GLU A 215 -25.97 3.12 -19.56
CA GLU A 215 -26.49 4.36 -19.00
C GLU A 215 -25.44 5.50 -19.00
N LYS A 216 -24.30 5.32 -19.68
CA LYS A 216 -23.21 6.31 -19.74
C LYS A 216 -23.67 7.68 -20.22
N CYS A 217 -24.65 7.74 -21.14
CA CYS A 217 -25.21 9.00 -21.64
C CYS A 217 -26.00 9.76 -20.58
N GLU A 218 -26.80 9.05 -19.76
CA GLU A 218 -27.59 9.64 -18.68
C GLU A 218 -26.68 10.17 -17.56
N ILE A 219 -25.60 9.44 -17.26
CA ILE A 219 -24.64 9.83 -16.23
C ILE A 219 -23.80 11.03 -16.61
N LYS A 220 -23.60 11.35 -17.90
CA LYS A 220 -22.82 12.54 -18.31
C LYS A 220 -23.37 13.82 -17.67
N GLY A 221 -24.70 13.99 -17.64
CA GLY A 221 -25.35 15.15 -17.03
C GLY A 221 -25.14 15.23 -15.52
N VAL A 222 -25.22 14.09 -14.83
CA VAL A 222 -24.99 13.99 -13.38
C VAL A 222 -23.55 14.36 -13.03
N ILE A 223 -22.58 13.77 -13.75
CA ILE A 223 -21.15 14.07 -13.58
C ILE A 223 -20.87 15.54 -13.89
N ALA A 224 -21.55 16.10 -14.89
CA ALA A 224 -21.39 17.49 -15.22
C ALA A 224 -21.81 18.43 -14.06
N SER A 225 -22.94 18.13 -13.42
CA SER A 225 -23.40 18.86 -12.24
C SER A 225 -22.44 18.66 -11.06
N LEU A 226 -22.08 17.41 -10.74
CA LEU A 226 -21.13 17.09 -9.66
C LEU A 226 -19.81 17.81 -9.80
N MET A 227 -19.22 17.81 -11.01
CA MET A 227 -17.93 18.47 -11.25
C MET A 227 -18.04 20.00 -11.23
N HIS A 228 -19.21 20.59 -11.51
CA HIS A 228 -19.42 22.03 -11.35
C HIS A 228 -19.47 22.43 -9.87
N VAL A 229 -20.12 21.59 -9.04
CA VAL A 229 -20.14 21.76 -7.58
C VAL A 229 -18.73 21.55 -7.01
N TRP A 230 -18.04 20.50 -7.43
CA TRP A 230 -16.69 20.15 -6.96
C TRP A 230 -15.67 21.28 -7.15
N GLN A 231 -15.72 22.01 -8.26
CA GLN A 231 -14.82 23.15 -8.49
C GLN A 231 -14.98 24.29 -7.48
N LYS A 232 -16.18 24.43 -6.89
CA LYS A 232 -16.49 25.48 -5.91
C LYS A 232 -16.37 24.95 -4.48
N ASN A 233 -16.79 23.72 -4.26
CA ASN A 233 -16.78 23.03 -2.98
C ASN A 233 -16.53 21.52 -3.21
N PRO A 234 -15.27 21.08 -3.17
CA PRO A 234 -14.93 19.68 -3.36
C PRO A 234 -15.56 18.78 -2.30
N PHE A 235 -16.28 17.74 -2.73
CA PHE A 235 -16.74 16.69 -1.81
C PHE A 235 -15.55 15.99 -1.14
N LYS A 236 -15.74 15.62 0.12
CA LYS A 236 -14.76 14.92 0.96
C LYS A 236 -15.01 13.42 0.95
N LEU A 237 -14.05 12.63 1.44
CA LEU A 237 -14.20 11.16 1.46
C LEU A 237 -15.40 10.72 2.31
N GLY A 238 -15.68 11.41 3.42
CA GLY A 238 -16.86 11.16 4.26
C GLY A 238 -18.22 11.57 3.68
N ASP A 239 -18.27 12.41 2.65
CA ASP A 239 -19.53 12.89 2.06
C ASP A 239 -20.22 11.83 1.19
N SER A 240 -19.49 10.76 0.87
CA SER A 240 -19.85 9.75 -0.14
C SER A 240 -21.16 9.01 0.13
N ASP A 241 -21.55 8.89 1.40
CA ASP A 241 -22.75 8.14 1.80
C ASP A 241 -24.02 9.00 1.82
N SER A 242 -23.87 10.33 1.82
CA SER A 242 -25.01 11.27 1.93
C SER A 242 -25.42 11.89 0.60
N ASP A 243 -24.52 11.92 -0.39
CA ASP A 243 -24.80 12.47 -1.72
C ASP A 243 -25.39 11.40 -2.68
N LYS A 244 -26.61 11.65 -3.15
CA LYS A 244 -27.35 10.73 -4.03
C LYS A 244 -26.68 10.56 -5.40
N ASP A 245 -26.04 11.60 -5.92
CA ASP A 245 -25.40 11.58 -7.23
C ASP A 245 -24.04 10.85 -7.16
N LEU A 246 -23.26 11.07 -6.10
CA LEU A 246 -22.04 10.29 -5.84
C LEU A 246 -22.39 8.80 -5.69
N LYS A 247 -23.43 8.47 -4.92
CA LYS A 247 -23.89 7.09 -4.76
C LYS A 247 -24.35 6.48 -6.08
N LYS A 248 -25.13 7.21 -6.89
CA LYS A 248 -25.58 6.73 -8.21
C LYS A 248 -24.42 6.37 -9.13
N THR A 249 -23.40 7.24 -9.23
CA THR A 249 -22.24 7.01 -10.11
C THR A 249 -21.41 5.82 -9.64
N SER A 250 -21.29 5.66 -8.32
CA SER A 250 -20.65 4.53 -7.66
C SER A 250 -21.37 3.22 -7.92
N ASP A 251 -22.66 3.14 -7.61
CA ASP A 251 -23.47 1.93 -7.73
C ASP A 251 -23.46 1.39 -9.17
N LEU A 252 -23.51 2.29 -10.16
CA LEU A 252 -23.45 1.91 -11.57
C LEU A 252 -22.09 1.33 -11.96
N PHE A 253 -21.00 1.99 -11.57
CA PHE A 253 -19.65 1.51 -11.82
C PHE A 253 -19.41 0.13 -11.17
N TYR A 254 -19.86 -0.02 -9.92
CA TYR A 254 -19.75 -1.28 -9.19
C TYR A 254 -20.57 -2.41 -9.78
N THR A 255 -21.78 -2.11 -10.24
CA THR A 255 -22.63 -3.09 -10.89
C THR A 255 -21.93 -3.64 -12.12
N LYS A 256 -21.32 -2.77 -12.94
CA LYS A 256 -20.52 -3.21 -14.08
C LYS A 256 -19.28 -4.02 -13.67
N MET A 257 -18.55 -3.59 -12.64
CA MET A 257 -17.41 -4.34 -12.11
C MET A 257 -17.77 -5.75 -11.63
N LYS A 258 -18.94 -5.91 -10.96
CA LYS A 258 -19.45 -7.21 -10.55
C LYS A 258 -19.81 -8.08 -11.75
N GLN A 259 -20.44 -7.51 -12.78
CA GLN A 259 -20.72 -8.23 -14.02
C GLN A 259 -19.43 -8.72 -14.70
N LEU A 260 -18.43 -7.85 -14.84
CA LEU A 260 -17.14 -8.22 -15.45
C LEU A 260 -16.41 -9.32 -14.66
N LYS A 261 -16.47 -9.28 -13.32
CA LYS A 261 -15.90 -10.32 -12.46
C LYS A 261 -16.57 -11.68 -12.69
N ASN A 262 -17.88 -11.70 -12.95
CA ASN A 262 -18.63 -12.93 -13.19
C ASN A 262 -18.36 -13.56 -14.56
N ASN A 263 -17.78 -12.81 -15.51
CA ASN A 263 -17.41 -13.34 -16.82
C ASN A 263 -16.20 -14.31 -16.75
N GLY A 264 -15.59 -14.48 -15.57
CA GLY A 264 -14.41 -15.32 -15.36
C GLY A 264 -13.11 -14.67 -15.87
N PRO A 265 -11.93 -15.22 -15.50
CA PRO A 265 -10.68 -14.78 -16.07
C PRO A 265 -10.68 -15.05 -17.58
N THR A 266 -10.49 -14.02 -18.40
CA THR A 266 -10.26 -14.20 -19.83
C THR A 266 -8.92 -14.93 -19.98
N VAL A 267 -8.97 -16.20 -20.39
CA VAL A 267 -7.77 -16.94 -20.77
C VAL A 267 -7.19 -16.27 -22.01
N VAL A 268 -6.23 -15.36 -21.82
CA VAL A 268 -5.36 -14.95 -22.92
C VAL A 268 -4.47 -16.16 -23.17
N GLY A 269 -4.75 -16.85 -24.28
CA GLY A 269 -4.03 -18.06 -24.66
C GLY A 269 -2.53 -17.83 -24.58
N ALA A 270 -1.84 -18.71 -23.86
CA ALA A 270 -0.40 -18.82 -23.91
C ALA A 270 0.01 -18.97 -25.39
N LEU A 271 0.57 -17.92 -25.96
CA LEU A 271 1.36 -18.05 -27.17
C LEU A 271 2.69 -18.69 -26.75
N HIS A 272 2.98 -19.80 -27.41
CA HIS A 272 4.13 -20.68 -27.27
C HIS A 272 5.48 -19.97 -27.21
#